data_AF-A0A928BDX2-F1
#
_entry.id   AF-A0A928BDX2-F1
#
_cell.length_a   1.000
_cell.length_b   1.000
_cell.length_c   1.000
_cell.angle_alpha   90.00
_cell.angle_beta   90.00
_cell.angle_gamma   90.00
#
_symmetry.space_group_name_H-M   'P 1'
#
loop_
_entity.id
_entity.type
_entity.pdbx_description
1 polymer ?
#
loop_
_entity_poly.entity_id
_entity_poly.type
_entity_poly.pdbx_seq_one_letter_code
_entity_poly.pdbx_strand_id
1 'polypeptide(L)' 'WFDIVQKSQWKNFGDIRYDFPSADYVGNQHYVFNIKRNKYRLVVVVKFTMGYVFIRFVGTHSQYDKIDCSTI' A
#
# COMPACT_ATOMS: atom_id res chain seq x y z
N TRP A 1 -5.21 6.11 -7.36
CA TRP A 1 -4.13 5.26 -6.81
C TRP A 1 -3.38 4.60 -7.95
N PHE A 2 -4.03 3.69 -8.71
CA PHE A 2 -3.40 2.97 -9.82
C PHE A 2 -2.66 3.89 -10.80
N ASP A 3 -3.32 4.92 -11.32
CA ASP A 3 -2.70 5.85 -12.30
C ASP A 3 -1.47 6.60 -11.77
N ILE A 4 -1.42 6.86 -10.45
CA ILE A 4 -0.29 7.50 -9.80
C ILE A 4 0.84 6.47 -9.71
N VAL A 5 0.56 5.31 -9.11
CA VAL A 5 1.54 4.23 -8.92
C VAL A 5 2.16 3.78 -10.23
N GLN A 6 1.37 3.68 -11.30
CA GLN A 6 1.86 3.28 -12.63
C GLN A 6 2.90 4.27 -13.20
N LYS A 7 2.85 5.53 -12.80
CA LYS A 7 3.78 6.59 -13.25
C LYS A 7 4.90 6.84 -12.24
N SER A 8 4.75 6.38 -11.01
CA SER A 8 5.73 6.58 -9.95
C SER A 8 6.95 5.67 -10.13
N GLN A 9 8.12 6.17 -9.76
CA GLN A 9 9.37 5.41 -9.69
C GLN A 9 9.87 5.36 -8.24
N TRP A 10 9.12 4.67 -7.38
CA TRP A 10 9.47 4.56 -5.97
C TRP A 10 10.73 3.72 -5.76
N LYS A 11 11.68 4.27 -5.00
CA LYS A 11 12.93 3.62 -4.60
C LYS A 11 12.95 3.31 -3.11
N ASN A 12 12.14 4.01 -2.32
CA ASN A 12 12.04 3.83 -0.88
C ASN A 12 10.64 4.24 -0.36
N PHE A 13 10.40 4.02 0.93
CA PHE A 13 9.12 4.37 1.56
C PHE A 13 8.86 5.90 1.60
N GLY A 14 9.90 6.73 1.63
CA GLY A 14 9.79 8.18 1.54
C GLY A 14 9.13 8.63 0.24
N ASP A 15 9.48 8.00 -0.89
CA ASP A 15 8.85 8.29 -2.18
C ASP A 15 7.37 7.92 -2.18
N ILE A 16 7.00 6.80 -1.53
CA ILE A 16 5.60 6.42 -1.33
C ILE A 16 4.87 7.50 -0.51
N ARG A 17 5.47 7.98 0.59
CA ARG A 17 4.87 9.01 1.45
C ARG A 17 4.78 10.38 0.78
N TYR A 18 5.63 10.66 -0.20
CA TYR A 18 5.54 11.86 -1.02
C TYR A 18 4.25 11.86 -1.85
N ASP A 19 3.97 10.76 -2.57
CA ASP A 19 2.74 10.62 -3.37
C ASP A 19 1.50 10.37 -2.50
N PHE A 20 1.67 9.62 -1.40
CA PHE A 20 0.62 9.18 -0.49
C PHE A 20 1.00 9.45 0.97
N PRO A 21 0.78 10.67 1.49
CA PRO A 21 1.19 11.06 2.85
C PRO A 21 0.53 10.30 3.99
N SER A 22 -0.50 9.50 3.72
CA SER A 22 -1.17 8.65 4.72
C SER A 22 -0.87 7.16 4.53
N ALA A 23 0.09 6.81 3.67
CA ALA A 23 0.49 5.42 3.48
C ALA A 23 1.27 4.92 4.69
N ASP A 24 1.03 3.69 5.13
CA ASP A 24 1.68 3.10 6.30
C ASP A 24 2.53 1.90 5.91
N TYR A 25 3.66 1.70 6.59
CA TYR A 25 4.49 0.51 6.46
C TYR A 25 4.17 -0.43 7.62
N VAL A 26 3.72 -1.65 7.32
CA VAL A 26 3.25 -2.63 8.33
C VAL A 26 4.18 -3.83 8.48
N GLY A 27 5.41 -3.73 7.98
CA GLY A 27 6.40 -4.82 8.04
C GLY A 27 6.38 -5.71 6.81
N ASN A 28 7.39 -6.57 6.66
CA ASN A 28 7.49 -7.56 5.57
C ASN A 28 7.26 -6.99 4.16
N GLN A 29 7.72 -5.76 3.90
CA GLN A 29 7.53 -5.04 2.62
C GLN A 29 6.06 -4.76 2.26
N HIS A 30 5.16 -4.82 3.24
CA HIS A 30 3.75 -4.47 3.09
C HIS A 30 3.50 -3.00 3.38
N TYR A 31 2.68 -2.40 2.52
CA TYR A 31 2.29 -1.01 2.57
C TYR A 31 0.78 -0.90 2.48
N VAL A 32 0.20 -0.02 3.30
CA VAL A 32 -1.24 0.16 3.41
C VAL A 32 -1.61 1.55 2.93
N PHE A 33 -2.60 1.61 2.04
CA PHE A 33 -3.12 2.85 1.48
C PHE A 33 -4.59 3.04 1.87
N ASN A 34 -4.91 4.26 2.28
CA ASN A 34 -6.29 4.67 2.55
C ASN A 34 -6.95 5.12 1.23
N ILE A 35 -7.96 4.40 0.76
CA ILE A 35 -8.66 4.72 -0.50
C ILE A 35 -10.15 5.01 -0.27
N LYS A 36 -10.75 5.74 -1.22
CA LYS A 36 -12.18 6.16 -1.18
C LYS A 36 -12.52 6.90 0.13
N ARG A 37 -11.84 8.01 0.39
CA ARG A 37 -12.00 8.83 1.61
C ARG A 37 -11.92 8.01 2.90
N ASN A 38 -10.83 7.23 3.04
CA ASN A 38 -10.54 6.41 4.21
C ASN A 38 -11.51 5.24 4.48
N LYS A 39 -12.45 4.95 3.57
CA LYS A 39 -13.43 3.85 3.75
C LYS A 39 -12.83 2.46 3.53
N TYR A 40 -11.75 2.38 2.75
CA TYR A 40 -11.10 1.13 2.38
C TYR A 40 -9.60 1.20 2.64
N ARG A 41 -9.02 0.02 2.86
CA ARG A 41 -7.59 -0.24 2.94
C ARG A 41 -7.19 -1.06 1.72
N LEU A 42 -6.13 -0.61 1.07
CA LEU A 42 -5.45 -1.33 0.01
C LEU A 42 -4.09 -1.73 0.55
N VAL A 43 -3.87 -3.04 0.70
CA VAL A 43 -2.59 -3.60 1.15
C VAL A 43 -1.84 -4.07 -0.08
N VAL A 44 -0.59 -3.65 -0.19
CA VAL A 44 0.29 -4.05 -1.29
C VAL A 44 1.66 -4.44 -0.78
N VAL A 45 2.35 -5.28 -1.55
CA VAL A 45 3.78 -5.52 -1.39
C VAL A 45 4.53 -4.72 -2.45
N VAL A 46 5.50 -3.91 -2.04
CA VAL A 46 6.34 -3.14 -2.97
C VAL A 46 7.74 -3.74 -3.02
N LYS A 47 8.18 -4.14 -4.21
CA LYS A 47 9.56 -4.57 -4.49
C LYS A 47 10.31 -3.43 -5.17
N PHE A 48 10.86 -2.51 -4.38
CA PHE A 48 11.53 -1.30 -4.90
C PHE A 48 12.62 -1.58 -5.94
N THR A 49 13.46 -2.60 -5.71
CA THR A 49 14.54 -2.96 -6.65
C THR A 49 14.02 -3.36 -8.03
N MET A 50 12.86 -4.02 -8.09
CA MET A 50 12.23 -4.47 -9.35
C MET A 50 11.19 -3.47 -9.88
N GLY A 51 10.79 -2.48 -9.07
CA GLY A 51 9.68 -1.58 -9.39
C GLY A 51 8.30 -2.24 -9.39
N TYR A 52 8.15 -3.41 -8.77
CA TYR A 52 6.88 -4.13 -8.75
C TYR A 52 6.02 -3.77 -7.55
N VAL A 53 4.71 -3.68 -7.79
CA VAL A 53 3.70 -3.46 -6.76
C VAL A 53 2.64 -4.54 -6.89
N PHE A 54 2.52 -5.38 -5.87
CA PHE A 54 1.56 -6.48 -5.82
C PHE A 54 0.41 -6.13 -4.90
N ILE A 55 -0.81 -6.11 -5.42
CA ILE A 55 -2.01 -5.94 -4.59
C ILE A 55 -2.28 -7.26 -3.87
N ARG A 56 -2.29 -7.21 -2.53
CA ARG A 56 -2.55 -8.39 -1.67
C ARG A 56 -3.99 -8.38 -1.16
N PHE A 57 -4.52 -7.20 -0.86
CA PHE A 57 -5.86 -7.08 -0.31
C PHE A 57 -6.50 -5.73 -0.63
N VAL A 58 -7.81 -5.74 -0.84
CA VAL A 58 -8.66 -4.55 -0.92
C VAL A 58 -9.92 -4.81 -0.11
N GLY A 59 -10.20 -3.98 0.89
CA GLY A 59 -11.38 -4.17 1.73
C GLY A 59 -11.68 -2.98 2.62
N THR A 60 -12.84 -3.04 3.29
CA THR A 60 -13.24 -2.05 4.28
C THR A 60 -12.34 -2.09 5.51
N HIS A 61 -12.41 -1.06 6.35
CA HIS A 61 -11.69 -1.04 7.64
C HIS A 61 -12.00 -2.29 8.47
N SER A 62 -13.28 -2.66 8.59
CA SER A 62 -13.70 -3.82 9.37
C SER A 62 -13.24 -5.17 8.80
N GLN A 63 -12.94 -5.25 7.50
CA GLN A 63 -12.35 -6.45 6.90
C GLN A 63 -10.83 -6.46 7.09
N TYR A 64 -10.21 -5.29 6.99
CA TYR A 64 -8.79 -5.09 7.27
C TYR A 64 -8.43 -5.43 8.73
N ASP A 65 -9.28 -5.08 9.69
CA ASP A 65 -9.04 -5.39 11.10
C ASP A 65 -9.04 -6.90 11.42
N LYS A 66 -9.52 -7.73 10.49
CA LYS A 66 -9.63 -9.19 10.65
C LYS A 66 -8.47 -9.97 10.02
N ILE A 67 -7.54 -9.29 9.33
CA ILE A 67 -6.41 -9.94 8.67
C ILE A 67 -5.10 -9.47 9.28
N ASP A 68 -4.12 -10.37 9.34
CA ASP A 68 -2.76 -9.98 9.66
C ASP A 68 -2.09 -9.42 8.40
N CYS A 69 -1.97 -8.10 8.36
CA CYS A 69 -1.48 -7.39 7.17
C CYS A 69 -0.02 -7.65 6.86
N SER A 70 0.75 -8.19 7.80
CA SER A 70 2.17 -8.45 7.62
C SER A 70 2.47 -9.81 6.97
N THR A 71 1.45 -10.68 6.81
CA THR A 71 1.62 -12.07 6.37
C THR A 71 0.87 -12.44 5.08
N ILE A 72 0.08 -11.51 4.52
CA ILE A 72 -0.88 -11.80 3.43
C ILE A 72 -0.42 -11.51 2.01
#